data_AF-A0A946LG64-F1
#
_entry.id   AF-A0A946LG64-F1
#
_cell.length_a   1.000
_cell.length_b   1.000
_cell.length_c   1.000
_cell.angle_alpha   90.00
_cell.angle_beta   90.00
_cell.angle_gamma   90.00
#
_symmetry.space_group_name_H-M   'P 1'
#
loop_
_entity.id
_entity.type
_entity.pdbx_description
1 polymer ?
#
loop_
_entity_poly.entity_id
_entity_poly.type
_entity_poly.pdbx_seq_one_letter_code
_entity_poly.pdbx_strand_id
1 'polypeptide(L)'
;MNHLNETQLNEYLDKVLDDASRQQADIHLVNCKECHAELDELKRLFFTLDDLPDILLAHNLLPDVLARLPKEMQIPALWRQPAFMVQSLLTLVLIVLSMPMLTVFGEQVAAWRNAIILPAMNFPSLPEIIAQFLPLMPEFSFALPKLSFTLPSTPILPTLPINPDTNLMLTLVLLSGILWFFGNLSLLRSKPEVRE
;
A
#
# COMPACT_ATOMS: atom_id res chain seq x y z
N MET A 1 -5.32 -34.60 -16.47
CA MET A 1 -5.07 -33.81 -15.25
C MET A 1 -3.95 -32.84 -15.58
N ASN A 2 -4.04 -31.59 -15.16
CA ASN A 2 -3.06 -30.56 -15.53
C ASN A 2 -1.93 -30.56 -14.49
N HIS A 3 -0.72 -30.93 -14.89
CA HIS A 3 0.47 -30.95 -14.02
C HIS A 3 0.97 -29.53 -13.75
N LEU A 4 1.74 -29.34 -12.67
CA LEU A 4 2.51 -28.12 -12.50
C LEU A 4 3.56 -28.04 -13.61
N ASN A 5 3.74 -26.86 -14.19
CA ASN A 5 4.81 -26.67 -15.16
C ASN A 5 6.16 -26.53 -14.44
N GLU A 6 7.26 -26.73 -15.18
CA GLU A 6 8.62 -26.65 -14.65
C GLU A 6 8.92 -25.29 -13.99
N THR A 7 8.43 -24.19 -14.57
CA THR A 7 8.62 -22.84 -14.02
C THR A 7 7.98 -22.68 -12.66
N GLN A 8 6.73 -23.12 -12.49
CA GLN A 8 6.01 -23.08 -11.21
C GLN A 8 6.68 -23.95 -10.15
N LEU A 9 7.26 -25.09 -10.55
CA LEU A 9 7.98 -25.98 -9.65
C LEU A 9 9.29 -25.34 -9.14
N ASN A 10 10.01 -24.64 -10.02
CA ASN A 10 11.20 -23.87 -9.65
C ASN A 10 10.85 -22.65 -8.80
N GLU A 11 9.83 -21.88 -9.16
CA GLU A 11 9.34 -20.74 -8.36
C GLU A 11 8.86 -21.17 -6.96
N TYR A 12 8.31 -22.38 -6.85
CA TYR A 12 7.96 -23.00 -5.58
C TYR A 12 9.21 -23.31 -4.73
N LEU A 13 10.25 -23.90 -5.32
CA LEU A 13 11.53 -24.17 -4.66
C LEU A 13 12.24 -22.90 -4.19
N ASP A 14 12.26 -21.87 -5.03
CA ASP A 14 12.88 -20.57 -4.74
C ASP A 14 12.05 -19.70 -3.77
N LYS A 15 10.85 -20.16 -3.38
CA LYS A 15 9.89 -19.45 -2.51
C LYS A 15 9.44 -18.10 -3.06
N VAL A 16 9.38 -17.96 -4.39
CA VAL A 16 9.00 -16.72 -5.09
C VAL A 16 7.49 -16.66 -5.41
N LEU A 17 6.80 -17.80 -5.39
CA LEU A 17 5.33 -17.83 -5.54
C LEU A 17 4.61 -17.02 -4.44
N ASP A 18 3.55 -16.32 -4.84
CA ASP A 18 2.59 -15.69 -3.93
C ASP A 18 1.85 -16.73 -3.07
N ASP A 19 1.24 -16.28 -1.98
CA ASP A 19 0.63 -17.17 -0.97
C ASP A 19 -0.51 -18.03 -1.53
N ALA A 20 -1.31 -17.50 -2.48
CA ALA A 20 -2.42 -18.23 -3.07
C ALA A 20 -1.91 -19.32 -4.03
N SER A 21 -0.95 -18.97 -4.89
CA SER A 21 -0.31 -19.91 -5.81
C SER A 21 0.47 -21.00 -5.08
N ARG A 22 1.13 -20.67 -3.96
CA ARG A 22 1.83 -21.65 -3.12
C ARG A 22 0.87 -22.66 -2.51
N GLN A 23 -0.24 -22.21 -1.93
CA GLN A 23 -1.25 -23.12 -1.38
C GLN A 23 -1.82 -24.06 -2.44
N GLN A 24 -2.06 -23.55 -3.65
CA GLN A 24 -2.53 -24.37 -4.75
C GLN A 24 -1.49 -25.42 -5.19
N ALA A 25 -0.21 -25.04 -5.24
CA ALA A 25 0.89 -25.96 -5.51
C ALA A 25 1.02 -27.04 -4.42
N ASP A 26 0.91 -26.67 -3.13
CA ASP A 26 0.93 -27.63 -2.01
C ASP A 26 -0.19 -28.67 -2.14
N ILE A 27 -1.42 -28.22 -2.40
CA ILE A 27 -2.56 -29.12 -2.63
C ILE A 27 -2.30 -30.04 -3.83
N HIS A 28 -1.71 -29.51 -4.90
CA HIS A 28 -1.38 -30.29 -6.09
C HIS A 28 -0.31 -31.35 -5.80
N LEU A 29 0.78 -30.99 -5.12
CA LEU A 29 1.90 -31.87 -4.79
C LEU A 29 1.49 -33.01 -3.85
N VAL A 30 0.51 -32.81 -2.97
CA VAL A 30 -0.07 -33.90 -2.14
C VAL A 30 -0.83 -34.92 -3.00
N ASN A 31 -1.49 -34.46 -4.07
CA ASN A 31 -2.38 -35.29 -4.88
C ASN A 31 -1.73 -35.88 -6.13
N CYS A 32 -0.64 -35.28 -6.64
CA CYS A 32 0.05 -35.71 -7.85
C CYS A 32 1.42 -36.31 -7.53
N LYS A 33 1.51 -37.65 -7.61
CA LYS A 33 2.77 -38.38 -7.36
C LYS A 33 3.87 -38.05 -8.36
N GLU A 34 3.52 -37.74 -9.60
CA GLU A 34 4.48 -37.39 -10.66
C GLU A 34 5.16 -36.06 -10.35
N CYS A 35 4.39 -34.99 -10.10
CA CYS A 35 4.94 -33.69 -9.72
C CYS A 35 5.73 -33.74 -8.39
N HIS A 36 5.33 -34.59 -7.44
CA HIS A 36 6.11 -34.80 -6.22
C HIS A 36 7.46 -35.49 -6.50
N ALA A 37 7.50 -36.48 -7.40
CA ALA A 37 8.73 -37.15 -7.78
C ALA A 37 9.70 -36.20 -8.50
N GLU A 38 9.19 -35.36 -9.41
CA GLU A 38 9.96 -34.31 -10.09
C GLU A 38 10.53 -33.30 -9.09
N LEU A 39 9.72 -32.87 -8.10
CA LEU A 39 10.18 -31.97 -7.04
C LEU A 39 11.31 -32.59 -6.21
N ASP A 40 11.19 -33.86 -5.86
CA ASP A 40 12.22 -34.58 -5.09
C ASP A 40 13.52 -34.75 -5.89
N GLU A 41 13.42 -34.96 -7.21
CA GLU A 41 14.59 -35.01 -8.10
C GLU A 41 15.30 -33.65 -8.15
N LEU A 42 14.56 -32.56 -8.33
CA LEU A 42 15.12 -31.20 -8.29
C LEU A 42 15.77 -30.89 -6.94
N LYS A 43 15.12 -31.23 -5.83
CA LYS A 43 15.71 -31.05 -4.48
C LYS A 43 17.02 -31.79 -4.31
N ARG A 44 17.13 -33.02 -4.83
CA ARG A 44 18.40 -33.79 -4.80
C ARG A 44 19.48 -33.14 -5.65
N LEU A 45 19.12 -32.60 -6.81
CA LEU A 45 20.05 -31.86 -7.65
C LEU A 45 20.61 -30.65 -6.90
N PHE A 46 19.75 -29.81 -6.33
CA PHE A 46 20.19 -28.64 -5.54
C PHE A 46 21.04 -29.04 -4.33
N PHE A 47 20.68 -30.10 -3.62
CA PHE A 47 21.49 -30.61 -2.52
C PHE A 47 22.89 -31.06 -2.99
N THR A 48 22.99 -31.66 -4.17
CA THR A 48 24.27 -32.06 -4.77
C THR A 48 25.09 -30.84 -5.19
N LEU A 49 24.43 -29.78 -5.65
CA LEU A 49 25.09 -28.51 -5.98
C LEU A 49 25.57 -27.78 -4.72
N ASP A 50 24.81 -27.81 -3.63
CA ASP A 50 25.20 -27.23 -2.35
C ASP A 50 26.38 -27.97 -1.69
N ASP A 51 26.55 -29.26 -2.00
CA ASP A 51 27.69 -30.07 -1.54
C ASP A 51 28.96 -29.86 -2.38
N LEU A 52 28.91 -29.06 -3.45
CA LEU A 52 30.11 -28.70 -4.20
C LEU A 52 31.08 -27.95 -3.27
N PRO A 53 32.38 -28.30 -3.30
CA PRO A 53 33.35 -27.65 -2.44
C PRO A 53 33.45 -26.17 -2.81
N ASP A 54 33.43 -25.32 -1.80
CA ASP A 54 33.70 -23.89 -1.96
C ASP A 54 35.08 -23.71 -2.61
N ILE A 55 35.07 -23.17 -3.83
CA ILE A 55 36.30 -22.85 -4.55
C ILE A 55 36.84 -21.56 -3.92
N LEU A 56 37.94 -21.69 -3.18
CA LEU A 56 38.70 -20.53 -2.71
C LEU A 56 39.12 -19.71 -3.94
N LEU A 57 38.62 -18.47 -4.03
CA LEU A 57 39.03 -17.56 -5.08
C LEU A 57 40.54 -17.35 -5.00
N ALA A 58 41.22 -17.43 -6.15
CA ALA A 58 42.67 -17.25 -6.23
C ALA A 58 43.15 -15.88 -5.74
N HIS A 59 42.24 -14.90 -5.73
CA HIS A 59 42.49 -13.54 -5.28
C HIS A 59 41.40 -13.10 -4.31
N ASN A 60 41.80 -12.40 -3.25
CA ASN A 60 40.86 -11.78 -2.34
C ASN A 60 40.20 -10.57 -3.03
N LEU A 61 38.95 -10.73 -3.46
CA LEU A 61 38.17 -9.65 -4.07
C LEU A 61 37.61 -8.65 -3.04
N LEU A 62 37.61 -9.01 -1.76
CA LEU A 62 37.08 -8.19 -0.67
C LEU A 62 37.66 -6.75 -0.67
N PRO A 63 38.99 -6.53 -0.69
CA PRO A 63 39.53 -5.17 -0.67
C PRO A 63 39.11 -4.34 -1.89
N ASP A 64 39.07 -4.92 -3.08
CA ASP A 64 38.69 -4.21 -4.31
C ASP A 64 37.20 -3.87 -4.35
N VAL A 65 36.35 -4.79 -3.86
CA VAL A 65 34.91 -4.55 -3.74
C VAL A 65 34.63 -3.50 -2.67
N LEU A 66 35.27 -3.61 -1.50
CA LEU A 66 35.12 -2.63 -0.42
C LEU A 66 35.63 -1.24 -0.82
N ALA A 67 36.69 -1.18 -1.64
CA ALA A 67 37.20 0.09 -2.18
C ALA A 67 36.23 0.76 -3.16
N ARG A 68 35.39 -0.02 -3.85
CA ARG A 68 34.39 0.47 -4.81
C ARG A 68 33.02 0.74 -4.20
N LEU A 69 32.76 0.27 -2.98
CA LEU A 69 31.51 0.59 -2.30
C LEU A 69 31.47 2.08 -1.97
N PRO A 70 30.35 2.77 -2.27
CA PRO A 70 30.19 4.17 -1.91
C PRO A 70 30.31 4.31 -0.39
N LYS A 71 31.25 5.14 0.05
CA LYS A 71 31.43 5.42 1.48
C LYS A 71 30.15 6.04 2.01
N GLU A 72 29.65 5.52 3.15
CA GLU A 72 28.50 6.11 3.82
C GLU A 72 28.74 7.62 4.00
N MET A 73 27.80 8.43 3.49
CA MET A 73 27.88 9.88 3.62
C MET A 73 27.82 10.25 5.10
N GLN A 74 28.97 10.58 5.66
CA GLN A 74 29.03 11.17 6.99
C GLN A 74 28.63 12.64 6.87
N ILE A 75 27.33 12.90 6.96
CA ILE A 75 26.83 14.26 7.19
C ILE A 75 27.49 14.73 8.49
N PRO A 76 28.25 15.85 8.49
CA PRO A 76 28.96 16.31 9.68
C PRO A 76 27.97 16.45 10.84
N ALA A 77 28.24 15.73 11.93
CA ALA A 77 27.33 15.62 13.09
C ALA A 77 26.90 16.99 13.64
N LEU A 78 27.76 17.99 13.47
CA LEU A 78 27.52 19.39 13.84
C LEU A 78 26.28 20.02 13.18
N TRP A 79 25.90 19.57 11.98
CA TRP A 79 24.76 20.10 11.22
C TRP A 79 23.50 19.24 11.37
N ARG A 80 23.64 17.96 11.75
CA ARG A 80 22.53 17.03 11.88
C ARG A 80 21.60 17.37 13.04
N GLN A 81 22.19 17.68 14.21
CA GLN A 81 21.42 18.01 15.41
C GLN A 81 20.64 19.33 15.32
N PRO A 82 21.23 20.46 14.88
CA PRO A 82 20.48 21.71 14.77
C PRO A 82 19.41 21.65 13.68
N ALA A 83 19.67 20.99 12.54
CA ALA A 83 18.67 20.83 11.48
C ALA A 83 17.44 20.06 11.98
N PHE A 84 17.65 18.97 12.73
CA PHE A 84 16.57 18.18 13.29
C PHE A 84 15.76 18.95 14.35
N MET A 85 16.45 19.72 15.19
CA MET A 85 15.82 20.59 16.20
C MET A 85 14.96 21.68 15.54
N VAL A 86 15.49 22.36 14.52
CA VAL A 86 14.76 23.39 13.77
C VAL A 86 13.55 22.79 13.05
N GLN A 87 13.71 21.65 12.40
CA GLN A 87 12.60 20.98 11.72
C GLN A 87 11.51 20.55 12.71
N SER A 88 11.90 19.94 13.85
CA SER A 88 10.96 19.49 14.87
C SER A 88 10.20 20.67 15.49
N LEU A 89 10.89 21.77 15.80
CA LEU A 89 10.28 22.98 16.34
C LEU A 89 9.30 23.60 15.33
N LEU A 90 9.70 23.70 14.07
CA LEU A 90 8.85 24.22 13.00
C LEU A 90 7.61 23.36 12.79
N THR A 91 7.75 22.02 12.79
CA THR A 91 6.60 21.11 12.71
C THR A 91 5.64 21.31 13.86
N LEU A 92 6.14 21.48 15.09
CA LEU A 92 5.31 21.74 16.25
C LEU A 92 4.54 23.07 16.12
N VAL A 93 5.21 24.13 15.67
CA VAL A 93 4.59 25.43 15.39
C VAL A 93 3.50 25.30 14.32
N LEU A 94 3.76 24.58 13.23
CA LEU A 94 2.78 24.36 12.17
C LEU A 94 1.57 23.57 12.66
N ILE A 95 1.77 22.56 13.51
CA ILE A 95 0.67 21.79 14.12
C ILE A 95 -0.21 22.72 14.96
N VAL A 96 0.40 23.53 15.83
CA VAL A 96 -0.34 24.48 16.68
C VAL A 96 -1.09 25.53 15.85
N LEU A 97 -0.48 26.05 14.78
CA LEU A 97 -1.15 26.99 13.87
C LEU A 97 -2.28 26.32 13.07
N SER A 98 -2.19 25.02 12.79
CA SER A 98 -3.21 24.27 12.05
C SER A 98 -4.41 23.83 12.88
N MET A 99 -4.31 23.87 14.21
CA MET A 99 -5.37 23.46 15.14
C MET A 99 -6.77 24.06 14.84
N PRO A 100 -6.95 25.38 14.62
CA PRO A 100 -8.26 25.95 14.31
C PRO A 100 -8.85 25.43 12.98
N MET A 101 -7.98 25.04 12.03
CA MET A 101 -8.43 24.44 10.78
C MET A 101 -8.91 23.00 10.98
N LEU A 102 -8.25 22.25 11.87
CA LEU A 102 -8.67 20.89 12.24
C LEU A 102 -10.02 20.87 12.97
N THR A 103 -10.32 21.89 13.80
CA THR A 103 -11.63 21.98 14.47
C THR A 103 -12.75 22.27 13.48
N VAL A 104 -12.55 23.22 12.56
CA VAL A 104 -13.52 23.52 11.48
C VAL A 104 -13.74 22.30 10.59
N PHE A 105 -12.65 21.61 10.22
CA PHE A 105 -12.74 20.39 9.43
C PHE A 105 -13.47 19.26 10.19
N GLY A 106 -13.21 19.11 11.49
CA GLY A 106 -13.88 18.12 12.34
C GLY A 106 -15.40 18.36 12.44
N GLU A 107 -15.83 19.60 12.61
CA GLU A 107 -17.24 19.98 12.59
C GLU A 107 -17.88 19.69 11.22
N GLN A 108 -17.16 19.97 10.13
CA GLN A 108 -17.61 19.69 8.78
C GLN A 108 -17.76 18.18 8.51
N VAL A 109 -16.79 17.37 8.93
CA VAL A 109 -16.82 15.92 8.82
C VAL A 109 -17.93 15.32 9.68
N ALA A 110 -18.16 15.84 10.87
CA ALA A 110 -19.28 15.44 11.71
C ALA A 110 -20.62 15.78 11.04
N ALA A 111 -20.74 16.96 10.43
CA ALA A 111 -21.91 17.34 9.64
C ALA A 111 -22.10 16.41 8.43
N TRP A 112 -21.04 16.02 7.72
CA TRP A 112 -21.10 15.08 6.60
C TRP A 112 -21.52 13.69 7.06
N ARG A 113 -20.94 13.17 8.14
CA ARG A 113 -21.33 11.89 8.73
C ARG A 113 -22.83 11.86 9.07
N ASN A 114 -23.35 12.97 9.58
CA ASN A 114 -24.76 13.09 9.96
C ASN A 114 -25.68 13.43 8.77
N ALA A 115 -25.15 14.03 7.70
CA ALA A 115 -25.87 14.35 6.47
C ALA A 115 -25.93 13.18 5.48
N ILE A 116 -25.04 12.18 5.60
CA ILE A 116 -25.16 10.89 4.93
C ILE A 116 -26.28 10.11 5.62
N ILE A 117 -27.52 10.48 5.32
CA ILE A 117 -28.69 9.64 5.57
C ILE A 117 -28.64 8.57 4.48
N LEU A 118 -28.05 7.41 4.80
CA LEU A 118 -28.26 6.22 3.98
C LEU A 118 -29.78 6.01 3.88
N PRO A 119 -30.37 5.91 2.68
CA PRO A 119 -31.80 5.65 2.57
C PRO A 119 -32.10 4.40 3.38
N ALA A 120 -33.02 4.51 4.34
CA ALA A 120 -33.46 3.36 5.10
C ALA A 120 -34.01 2.34 4.09
N MET A 121 -33.24 1.28 3.85
CA MET A 121 -33.70 0.18 3.02
C MET A 121 -34.76 -0.57 3.83
N ASN A 122 -36.02 -0.17 3.68
CA ASN A 122 -37.15 -0.96 4.14
C ASN A 122 -37.24 -2.18 3.23
N PHE A 123 -36.60 -3.27 3.65
CA PHE A 123 -36.80 -4.56 3.02
C PHE A 123 -38.21 -5.04 3.37
N PRO A 124 -39.00 -5.48 2.37
CA PRO A 124 -40.29 -6.09 2.65
C PRO A 124 -40.07 -7.29 3.56
N SER A 125 -40.98 -7.46 4.52
CA SER A 125 -40.92 -8.58 5.44
C SER A 125 -41.10 -9.90 4.68
N LEU A 126 -40.51 -10.98 5.17
CA LEU A 126 -40.59 -12.31 4.54
C LEU A 126 -42.05 -12.75 4.26
N PRO A 127 -43.05 -12.45 5.13
CA PRO A 127 -44.47 -12.68 4.84
C PRO A 127 -45.01 -11.84 3.67
N GLU A 128 -44.60 -10.58 3.52
CA GLU A 128 -45.00 -9.73 2.39
C GLU A 128 -44.39 -10.22 1.08
N ILE A 129 -43.13 -10.69 1.12
CA ILE A 129 -42.49 -11.33 -0.04
C ILE A 129 -43.29 -12.56 -0.45
N ILE A 130 -43.58 -13.47 0.49
CA ILE A 130 -44.35 -14.68 0.20
C ILE A 130 -45.75 -14.34 -0.34
N ALA A 131 -46.43 -13.36 0.24
CA ALA A 131 -47.77 -12.93 -0.20
C ALA A 131 -47.77 -12.39 -1.64
N GLN A 132 -46.70 -11.73 -2.07
CA GLN A 132 -46.54 -11.26 -3.45
C GLN A 132 -46.23 -12.40 -4.44
N PHE A 133 -45.55 -13.46 -4.00
CA PHE A 133 -45.17 -14.58 -4.84
C PHE A 133 -46.24 -15.69 -4.94
N LEU A 134 -47.08 -15.86 -3.92
CA LEU A 134 -48.11 -16.90 -3.87
C LEU A 134 -49.10 -16.90 -5.05
N PRO A 135 -49.58 -15.75 -5.57
CA PRO A 135 -50.47 -15.72 -6.75
C PRO A 135 -49.75 -15.92 -8.11
N LEU A 136 -48.41 -15.89 -8.15
CA LEU A 136 -47.60 -16.02 -9.39
C LEU A 136 -47.15 -17.46 -9.69
N MET A 137 -47.54 -18.43 -8.85
CA MET A 137 -47.09 -19.83 -8.92
C MET A 137 -47.69 -20.70 -10.05
N PRO A 138 -48.76 -20.34 -10.79
CA PRO A 138 -49.17 -21.16 -11.95
C PRO A 138 -48.50 -20.76 -13.27
N GLU A 139 -48.05 -19.52 -13.47
CA GLU A 139 -47.35 -19.08 -14.70
C GLU A 139 -46.24 -18.07 -14.36
N PHE A 140 -45.00 -18.57 -14.26
CA PHE A 140 -43.86 -17.74 -13.89
C PHE A 140 -43.40 -16.85 -15.05
N SER A 141 -43.70 -15.55 -14.99
CA SER A 141 -42.95 -14.53 -15.73
C SER A 141 -42.36 -13.53 -14.72
N PHE A 142 -41.03 -13.47 -14.67
CA PHE A 142 -40.31 -12.62 -13.72
C PHE A 142 -40.26 -11.19 -14.25
N ALA A 143 -41.16 -10.33 -13.76
CA ALA A 143 -41.03 -8.90 -13.94
C ALA A 143 -40.18 -8.33 -12.80
N LEU A 144 -38.98 -7.86 -13.12
CA LEU A 144 -38.10 -7.22 -12.14
C LEU A 144 -38.87 -6.11 -11.41
N PRO A 145 -38.88 -6.07 -10.07
CA PRO A 145 -39.52 -4.99 -9.34
C PRO A 145 -38.87 -3.67 -9.76
N LYS A 146 -39.69 -2.67 -10.05
CA LYS A 146 -39.22 -1.34 -10.45
C LYS A 146 -38.49 -0.71 -9.26
N LEU A 147 -37.17 -0.83 -9.25
CA LEU A 147 -36.31 -0.18 -8.26
C LEU A 147 -36.36 1.33 -8.50
N SER A 148 -37.18 2.04 -7.74
CA SER A 148 -37.22 3.50 -7.77
C SER A 148 -36.10 4.05 -6.89
N PHE A 149 -34.99 4.42 -7.52
CA PHE A 149 -33.92 5.15 -6.86
C PHE A 149 -34.27 6.63 -6.84
N THR A 150 -34.71 7.14 -5.68
CA THR A 150 -34.70 8.58 -5.43
C THR A 150 -33.26 8.95 -5.14
N LEU A 151 -32.57 9.54 -6.12
CA LEU A 151 -31.26 10.15 -5.87
C LEU A 151 -31.45 11.20 -4.76
N PRO A 152 -30.73 11.08 -3.63
CA PRO A 152 -30.72 12.16 -2.66
C PRO A 152 -30.24 13.41 -3.40
N SER A 153 -30.96 14.52 -3.23
CA SER A 153 -30.51 15.83 -3.68
C SER A 153 -29.07 16.01 -3.23
N THR A 154 -28.16 16.21 -4.18
CA THR A 154 -26.74 16.36 -3.89
C THR A 154 -26.59 17.42 -2.82
N PRO A 155 -26.01 17.08 -1.64
CA PRO A 155 -25.76 18.11 -0.64
C PRO A 155 -24.90 19.17 -1.32
N ILE A 156 -25.42 20.39 -1.40
CA ILE A 156 -24.67 21.54 -1.88
C ILE A 156 -23.42 21.56 -1.02
N LEU A 157 -22.25 21.38 -1.64
CA LEU A 157 -20.97 21.43 -0.95
C LEU A 157 -20.95 22.76 -0.19
N PRO A 158 -20.93 22.74 1.16
CA PRO A 158 -20.81 23.96 1.91
C PRO A 158 -19.51 24.62 1.47
N THR A 159 -19.61 25.84 0.95
CA THR A 159 -18.44 26.66 0.66
C THR A 159 -17.66 26.75 1.96
N LEU A 160 -16.49 26.11 2.00
CA LEU A 160 -15.58 26.20 3.13
C LEU A 160 -15.43 27.68 3.50
N PRO A 161 -15.74 28.09 4.75
CA PRO A 161 -15.45 29.43 5.22
C PRO A 161 -13.95 29.50 5.51
N ILE A 162 -13.12 29.28 4.48
CA ILE A 162 -11.73 29.71 4.50
C ILE A 162 -11.83 31.22 4.42
N ASN A 163 -11.91 31.87 5.59
CA ASN A 163 -11.75 33.31 5.67
C ASN A 163 -10.33 33.60 5.15
N PRO A 164 -10.20 34.18 3.95
CA PRO A 164 -8.96 34.12 3.25
C PRO A 164 -8.18 35.37 3.64
N ASP A 165 -7.46 35.29 4.76
CA ASP A 165 -6.12 35.86 4.74
C ASP A 165 -5.30 34.98 3.80
N THR A 166 -5.63 35.07 2.50
CA THR A 166 -5.06 34.30 1.38
C THR A 166 -3.54 34.35 1.45
N ASN A 167 -3.03 35.49 1.93
CA ASN A 167 -1.63 35.77 2.14
C ASN A 167 -0.99 34.87 3.22
N LEU A 168 -1.69 34.55 4.31
CA LEU A 168 -1.15 33.71 5.40
C LEU A 168 -1.11 32.23 5.00
N MET A 169 -2.15 31.74 4.34
CA MET A 169 -2.16 30.37 3.78
C MET A 169 -1.12 30.21 2.67
N LEU A 170 -1.05 31.16 1.73
CA LEU A 170 -0.08 31.14 0.63
C LEU A 170 1.36 31.21 1.15
N THR A 171 1.62 32.04 2.16
CA THR A 171 2.96 32.13 2.79
C THR A 171 3.32 30.85 3.52
N LEU A 172 2.42 30.21 4.27
CA LEU A 172 2.70 28.93 4.92
C LEU A 172 2.98 27.81 3.91
N VAL A 173 2.20 27.73 2.83
CA VAL A 173 2.41 26.73 1.76
C VAL A 173 3.74 26.98 1.05
N LEU A 174 4.04 28.23 0.69
CA LEU A 174 5.34 28.58 0.08
C LEU A 174 6.50 28.27 1.00
N LEU A 175 6.41 28.63 2.28
CA LEU A 175 7.49 28.45 3.25
C LEU A 175 7.72 26.95 3.53
N SER A 176 6.65 26.16 3.64
CA SER A 176 6.73 24.71 3.73
C SER A 176 7.35 24.09 2.47
N GLY A 177 6.93 24.51 1.27
CA GLY A 177 7.48 24.03 0.00
C GLY A 177 8.95 24.35 -0.18
N ILE A 178 9.37 25.57 0.19
CA ILE A 178 10.78 26.00 0.20
C ILE A 178 11.58 25.13 1.17
N LEU A 179 11.10 24.93 2.39
CA LEU A 179 11.80 24.14 3.40
C LEU A 179 11.96 22.68 2.98
N TRP A 180 10.91 22.10 2.40
CA TRP A 180 10.93 20.75 1.84
C TRP A 180 11.91 20.65 0.66
N PHE A 181 11.90 21.62 -0.25
CA PHE A 181 12.80 21.64 -1.41
C PHE A 181 14.26 21.75 -0.98
N PHE A 182 14.60 22.69 -0.09
CA PHE A 182 15.97 22.84 0.40
C PHE A 182 16.42 21.65 1.26
N GLY A 183 15.53 21.10 2.10
CA GLY A 183 15.83 19.90 2.88
C GLY A 183 16.17 18.71 2.01
N ASN A 184 15.34 18.41 1.00
CA ASN A 184 15.58 17.32 0.07
C ASN A 184 16.76 17.59 -0.86
N LEU A 185 16.92 18.81 -1.37
CA LEU A 185 18.06 19.16 -2.20
C LEU A 185 19.37 19.02 -1.42
N SER A 186 19.40 19.40 -0.15
CA SER A 186 20.57 19.21 0.73
C SER A 186 20.88 17.73 0.95
N LEU A 187 19.86 16.89 1.14
CA LEU A 187 20.02 15.43 1.29
C LEU A 187 20.48 14.75 0.00
N LEU A 188 20.05 15.24 -1.15
CA LEU A 188 20.37 14.66 -2.46
C LEU A 188 21.69 15.18 -3.06
N ARG A 189 22.20 16.32 -2.58
CA ARG A 189 23.42 16.96 -3.11
C ARG A 189 24.71 16.45 -2.46
N SER A 190 24.64 15.69 -1.38
CA SER A 190 25.80 14.94 -0.91
C SER A 190 26.14 13.89 -1.97
N LYS A 191 27.08 14.21 -2.86
CA LYS A 191 27.67 13.22 -3.77
C LYS A 191 28.67 12.39 -2.94
N PRO A 192 28.68 11.06 -3.09
CA PRO A 192 29.72 10.25 -2.47
C PRO A 192 31.03 10.60 -3.17
N GLU A 193 32.02 11.07 -2.40
CA GLU A 193 33.38 11.22 -2.93
C GLU A 193 33.88 9.84 -3.35
N VAL A 194 34.15 9.68 -4.64
CA VAL A 194 34.83 8.50 -5.17
C VAL A 194 36.30 8.63 -4.78
N ARG A 195 36.83 7.60 -4.13
CA ARG A 195 38.24 7.53 -3.73
C ARG A 195 39.10 7.35 -4.98
N GLU A 196 39.97 8.30 -5.29
CA GLU A 196 41.08 8.10 -6.24
C GLU A 196 42.19 7.24 -5.62
#